data_AF-A0A4V2S512-F1
#
_entry.id   AF-A0A4V2S512-F1
#
_cell.length_a   1.000
_cell.length_b   1.000
_cell.length_c   1.000
_cell.angle_alpha   90.00
_cell.angle_beta   90.00
_cell.angle_gamma   90.00
#
_symmetry.space_group_name_H-M   'P 1'
#
loop_
_entity.id
_entity.type
_entity.pdbx_description
1 polymer ?
#
loop_
_entity_poly.entity_id
_entity_poly.type
_entity_poly.pdbx_seq_one_letter_code
_entity_poly.pdbx_strand_id
1 'polypeptide(L)'
;MSIWHGTADYTVAYRNLMESMEQWTDVHSADQVADATETVNGATHKTYSDSAGTPVVETWSIPGMGHGQPIDPGTGAGQCGVAAPYILDVNVCAAAHITHFWGIS
;
A
#
# COMPACT_ATOMS: atom_id res chain seq x y z
N MET A 1 -7.21 6.98 1.58
CA MET A 1 -6.26 6.37 2.52
C MET A 1 -5.40 5.35 1.79
N SER A 2 -4.09 5.35 2.03
CA SER A 2 -3.16 4.37 1.44
C SER A 2 -2.57 3.49 2.54
N ILE A 3 -2.77 2.17 2.47
CA ILE A 3 -2.45 1.23 3.56
C ILE A 3 -1.46 0.18 3.04
N TRP A 4 -0.32 0.04 3.70
CA TRP A 4 0.78 -0.82 3.26
C TRP A 4 1.17 -1.80 4.36
N HIS A 5 1.34 -3.09 4.01
CA HIS A 5 1.72 -4.10 4.99
C HIS A 5 2.55 -5.24 4.37
N GLY A 6 3.59 -5.65 5.07
CA GLY A 6 4.36 -6.85 4.73
C GLY A 6 3.68 -8.12 5.25
N THR A 7 3.65 -9.19 4.45
CA THR A 7 2.97 -10.44 4.87
C THR A 7 3.75 -11.22 5.93
N ALA A 8 5.01 -10.85 6.20
CA ALA A 8 5.87 -11.44 7.22
C ALA A 8 6.20 -10.44 8.36
N ASP A 9 5.34 -9.44 8.57
CA ASP A 9 5.46 -8.52 9.70
C ASP A 9 5.05 -9.21 11.02
N TYR A 10 6.05 -9.48 11.86
CA TYR A 10 5.88 -10.05 13.21
C TYR A 10 5.84 -8.99 14.32
N THR A 11 6.01 -7.70 13.98
CA THR A 11 5.90 -6.58 14.93
C THR A 11 4.46 -6.09 14.99
N VAL A 12 3.84 -5.90 13.83
CA VAL A 12 2.43 -5.54 13.68
C VAL A 12 1.77 -6.57 12.78
N ALA A 13 0.85 -7.37 13.36
CA ALA A 13 0.26 -8.50 12.66
C ALA A 13 -0.42 -8.10 11.34
N TYR A 14 -0.13 -8.85 10.27
CA TYR A 14 -0.65 -8.60 8.91
C TYR A 14 -2.18 -8.45 8.83
N ARG A 15 -2.94 -9.05 9.76
CA ARG A 15 -4.40 -8.85 9.88
C ARG A 15 -4.79 -7.37 9.95
N ASN A 16 -3.93 -6.51 10.50
CA ASN A 16 -4.21 -5.07 10.64
C ASN A 16 -4.34 -4.36 9.29
N LEU A 17 -3.81 -4.92 8.19
CA LEU A 17 -4.08 -4.41 6.83
C LEU A 17 -5.59 -4.44 6.54
N MET A 18 -6.23 -5.59 6.81
CA MET A 18 -7.67 -5.78 6.58
C MET A 18 -8.49 -4.90 7.52
N GLU A 19 -8.18 -4.90 8.82
CA GLU A 19 -8.90 -4.11 9.83
C GLU A 19 -8.82 -2.59 9.52
N SER A 20 -7.68 -2.12 9.03
CA SER A 20 -7.52 -0.72 8.62
C SER A 20 -8.32 -0.43 7.35
N MET A 21 -8.33 -1.34 6.38
CA MET A 21 -9.16 -1.22 5.18
C MET A 21 -10.64 -1.13 5.54
N GLU A 22 -11.11 -2.00 6.43
CA GLU A 22 -12.50 -1.99 6.92
C GLU A 22 -12.86 -0.68 7.61
N GLN A 23 -11.98 -0.18 8.50
CA GLN A 23 -12.19 1.10 9.18
C GLN A 23 -12.27 2.27 8.18
N TRP A 24 -11.34 2.36 7.24
CA TRP A 24 -11.28 3.51 6.33
C TRP A 24 -12.33 3.46 5.22
N THR A 25 -12.72 2.27 4.77
CA THR A 25 -13.86 2.13 3.83
C THR A 25 -15.16 2.57 4.50
N ASP A 26 -15.39 2.21 5.77
CA ASP A 26 -16.54 2.70 6.56
C ASP A 26 -16.58 4.24 6.68
N VAL A 27 -15.44 4.86 7.04
CA VAL A 27 -15.31 6.34 7.10
C VAL A 27 -15.69 7.01 5.78
N HIS A 28 -15.38 6.37 4.65
CA HIS A 28 -15.65 6.91 3.31
C HIS A 28 -16.96 6.42 2.71
N SER A 29 -17.78 5.64 3.43
CA SER A 29 -19.00 5.02 2.89
C SER A 29 -18.75 4.20 1.61
N ALA A 30 -17.58 3.58 1.50
CA ALA A 30 -17.25 2.60 0.48
C ALA A 30 -17.59 1.18 0.98
N ASP A 31 -17.83 0.24 0.06
CA ASP A 31 -17.91 -1.17 0.44
C ASP A 31 -16.51 -1.79 0.59
N GLN A 32 -16.47 -3.03 1.07
CA GLN A 32 -15.22 -3.77 1.33
C GLN A 32 -14.87 -4.72 0.17
N VAL A 33 -15.49 -4.55 -0.99
CA VAL A 33 -15.17 -5.28 -2.21
C VAL A 33 -14.23 -4.41 -3.03
N ALA A 34 -13.08 -4.97 -3.42
CA ALA A 34 -12.14 -4.22 -4.22
C ALA A 34 -12.69 -4.01 -5.64
N ASP A 35 -12.71 -2.76 -6.10
CA ASP A 35 -13.09 -2.41 -7.47
C ASP A 35 -12.00 -2.80 -8.48
N ALA A 36 -10.74 -2.78 -8.03
CA ALA A 36 -9.60 -3.27 -8.80
C ALA A 36 -8.67 -4.07 -7.91
N THR A 37 -8.03 -5.07 -8.50
CA THR A 37 -6.94 -5.84 -7.88
C THR A 37 -5.89 -6.09 -8.95
N GLU A 38 -4.65 -5.73 -8.64
CA GLU A 38 -3.52 -5.90 -9.55
C GLU A 38 -2.27 -6.37 -8.78
N THR A 39 -1.26 -6.80 -9.55
CA THR A 39 0.05 -7.15 -9.03
C THR A 39 1.09 -6.17 -9.57
N VAL A 40 1.76 -5.46 -8.66
CA VAL A 40 2.79 -4.45 -8.99
C VAL A 40 4.09 -4.88 -8.33
N ASN A 41 5.09 -5.25 -9.14
CA ASN A 41 6.39 -5.73 -8.67
C ASN A 41 6.30 -6.82 -7.57
N GLY A 42 5.30 -7.70 -7.68
CA GLY A 42 5.04 -8.78 -6.73
C GLY A 42 4.14 -8.41 -5.55
N ALA A 43 3.87 -7.14 -5.28
CA ALA A 43 2.88 -6.71 -4.30
C ALA A 43 1.46 -6.86 -4.86
N THR A 44 0.50 -7.24 -4.00
CA THR A 44 -0.93 -7.17 -4.34
C THR A 44 -1.45 -5.78 -3.99
N HIS A 45 -1.93 -5.06 -5.00
CA HIS A 45 -2.56 -3.75 -4.84
C HIS A 45 -4.06 -3.87 -5.08
N LYS A 46 -4.86 -3.29 -4.19
CA LYS A 46 -6.33 -3.21 -4.34
C LYS A 46 -6.82 -1.80 -4.08
N THR A 47 -7.81 -1.36 -4.85
CA THR A 47 -8.48 -0.06 -4.67
C THR A 47 -9.95 -0.25 -4.35
N TYR A 48 -10.48 0.64 -3.53
CA TYR A 48 -11.86 0.69 -3.08
C TYR A 48 -12.40 2.10 -3.25
N SER A 49 -13.57 2.22 -3.87
CA SER A 49 -14.14 3.49 -4.32
C SER A 49 -15.42 3.82 -3.56
N ASP A 50 -15.69 5.11 -3.40
CA ASP A 50 -16.98 5.57 -2.88
C ASP A 50 -18.10 5.42 -3.92
N SER A 51 -19.32 5.78 -3.53
CA SER A 51 -20.50 5.74 -4.41
C SER A 51 -20.41 6.62 -5.67
N ALA A 52 -19.45 7.57 -5.71
CA ALA A 52 -19.18 8.40 -6.88
C ALA A 52 -18.12 7.80 -7.81
N GLY A 53 -17.56 6.63 -7.47
CA GLY A 53 -16.48 5.97 -8.20
C GLY A 53 -15.11 6.59 -7.94
N THR A 54 -14.96 7.39 -6.88
CA THR A 54 -13.66 7.97 -6.50
C THR A 54 -12.90 6.97 -5.64
N PRO A 55 -11.66 6.58 -5.99
CA PRO A 55 -10.83 5.75 -5.12
C PRO A 55 -10.57 6.46 -3.79
N VAL A 56 -11.00 5.86 -2.69
CA VAL A 56 -10.91 6.44 -1.33
C VAL A 56 -10.04 5.61 -0.40
N VAL A 57 -9.85 4.31 -0.69
CA VAL A 57 -8.90 3.45 0.03
C VAL A 57 -8.09 2.63 -0.98
N GLU A 58 -6.80 2.47 -0.73
CA GLU A 58 -5.97 1.46 -1.37
C GLU A 58 -5.25 0.60 -0.32
N THR A 59 -5.05 -0.67 -0.65
CA THR A 59 -4.26 -1.61 0.17
C THR A 59 -3.12 -2.20 -0.65
N TRP A 60 -1.97 -2.31 -0.03
CA TRP A 60 -0.74 -2.87 -0.59
C TRP A 60 -0.23 -3.98 0.32
N SER A 61 -0.30 -5.21 -0.16
CA SER A 61 0.22 -6.40 0.51
C SER A 61 1.51 -6.84 -0.15
N ILE A 62 2.61 -6.85 0.60
CA ILE A 62 3.97 -7.12 0.07
C ILE A 62 4.44 -8.50 0.56
N PRO A 63 4.49 -9.51 -0.31
CA PRO A 63 4.89 -10.86 0.07
C PRO A 63 6.29 -10.93 0.67
N GLY A 64 6.42 -11.58 1.81
CA GLY A 64 7.70 -11.84 2.49
C GLY A 64 8.34 -10.63 3.19
N MET A 65 7.78 -9.43 3.03
CA MET A 65 8.29 -8.24 3.71
C MET A 65 7.94 -8.28 5.21
N GLY A 66 8.91 -7.90 6.06
CA GLY A 66 8.73 -7.69 7.49
C GLY A 66 8.23 -6.29 7.84
N HIS A 67 8.46 -5.85 9.07
CA HIS A 67 8.08 -4.50 9.53
C HIS A 67 8.98 -3.43 8.91
N GLY A 68 8.41 -2.48 8.14
CA GLY A 68 9.15 -1.34 7.62
C GLY A 68 8.51 -0.65 6.40
N GLN A 69 9.16 0.41 5.95
CA GLN A 69 8.81 1.20 4.78
C GLN A 69 9.33 0.54 3.49
N PRO A 70 8.46 0.22 2.52
CA PRO A 70 8.87 -0.27 1.21
C PRO A 70 9.58 0.80 0.40
N ILE A 71 10.73 0.46 -0.18
CA ILE A 71 11.46 1.30 -1.13
C ILE A 71 11.97 0.50 -2.33
N ASP A 72 12.45 1.22 -3.34
CA ASP A 72 13.09 0.71 -4.56
C ASP A 72 14.31 1.61 -4.85
N PRO A 73 15.47 1.36 -4.22
CA PRO A 73 16.63 2.21 -4.37
C PRO A 73 17.10 2.31 -5.83
N GLY A 74 17.42 3.53 -6.26
CA GLY A 74 17.98 3.77 -7.58
C GLY A 74 17.83 5.22 -8.03
N THR A 75 18.03 5.46 -9.32
CA THR A 75 17.98 6.81 -9.92
C THR A 75 17.00 6.92 -11.08
N GLY A 76 16.36 5.81 -11.47
CA GLY A 76 15.34 5.77 -12.49
C GLY A 76 13.99 6.32 -12.01
N ALA A 77 13.09 6.55 -12.95
CA ALA A 77 11.71 6.92 -12.64
C ALA A 77 11.03 5.80 -11.83
N GLY A 78 10.33 6.17 -10.76
CA GLY A 78 9.66 5.22 -9.86
C GLY A 78 10.57 4.61 -8.78
N GLN A 79 11.88 4.85 -8.83
CA GLN A 79 12.83 4.43 -7.79
C GLN A 79 12.94 5.50 -6.69
N CYS A 80 13.03 5.08 -5.44
CA CYS A 80 13.21 5.96 -4.30
C CYS A 80 13.90 5.31 -3.11
N GLY A 81 14.42 6.16 -2.22
CA GLY A 81 14.90 5.76 -0.91
C GLY A 81 16.31 5.16 -0.90
N VAL A 82 16.80 4.91 0.32
CA VAL A 82 18.06 4.25 0.61
C VAL A 82 17.80 3.25 1.74
N ALA A 83 18.27 2.02 1.60
CA ALA A 83 18.02 0.97 2.58
C ALA A 83 18.64 1.32 3.95
N ALA A 84 17.89 1.06 5.01
CA ALA A 84 18.26 1.31 6.40
C ALA A 84 17.40 0.44 7.34
N PRO A 85 17.62 0.43 8.66
CA PRO A 85 16.70 -0.23 9.58
C PRO A 85 15.25 0.25 9.37
N TYR A 86 14.34 -0.70 9.15
CA TYR A 86 12.92 -0.45 8.82
C TYR A 86 12.67 0.32 7.52
N ILE A 87 13.67 0.44 6.63
CA ILE A 87 13.52 0.97 5.27
C ILE A 87 14.01 -0.12 4.32
N LEU A 88 13.06 -0.83 3.73
CA LEU A 88 13.28 -2.14 3.14
C LEU A 88 13.25 -2.05 1.62
N ASP A 89 14.36 -2.42 0.99
CA ASP A 89 14.41 -2.63 -0.45
C ASP A 89 13.58 -3.87 -0.81
N VAL A 90 12.40 -3.61 -1.38
CA VAL A 90 11.44 -4.63 -1.81
C VAL A 90 10.95 -4.36 -3.24
N ASN A 91 11.73 -3.58 -4.01
CA ASN A 91 11.42 -3.21 -5.40
C ASN A 91 10.06 -2.51 -5.58
N VAL A 92 9.56 -1.82 -4.54
CA VAL A 92 8.34 -1.01 -4.61
C VAL A 92 8.55 0.30 -3.88
N CYS A 93 8.50 1.43 -4.58
CA CYS A 93 8.56 2.74 -3.97
C CYS A 93 7.20 3.15 -3.39
N ALA A 94 6.92 2.81 -2.13
CA ALA A 94 5.64 3.15 -1.49
C ALA A 94 5.39 4.67 -1.48
N ALA A 95 6.43 5.49 -1.26
CA ALA A 95 6.28 6.94 -1.25
C ALA A 95 5.73 7.49 -2.59
N ALA A 96 6.20 6.99 -3.72
CA ALA A 96 5.73 7.43 -5.04
C ALA A 96 4.29 6.96 -5.33
N HIS A 97 3.94 5.73 -4.94
CA HIS A 97 2.57 5.24 -5.09
C HIS A 97 1.59 6.00 -4.20
N ILE A 98 1.96 6.28 -2.95
CA ILE A 98 1.18 7.13 -2.04
C ILE A 98 0.97 8.51 -2.67
N THR A 99 2.03 9.20 -3.12
CA THR A 99 1.86 10.54 -3.70
C THR A 99 0.96 10.55 -4.92
N HIS A 100 1.02 9.50 -5.75
CA HIS A 100 0.14 9.34 -6.90
C HIS A 100 -1.32 9.17 -6.47
N PHE A 101 -1.60 8.28 -5.51
CA PHE A 101 -2.94 8.05 -4.98
C PHE A 101 -3.57 9.33 -4.39
N TRP A 102 -2.78 10.15 -3.71
CA TRP A 102 -3.24 11.43 -3.14
C TRP A 102 -3.30 12.58 -4.16
N GLY A 103 -2.91 12.36 -5.41
CA GLY A 103 -2.92 13.39 -6.46
C GLY A 103 -1.94 14.54 -6.23
N ILE A 104 -0.83 14.28 -5.52
CA ILE A 104 0.19 15.29 -5.16
C ILE A 104 1.49 15.16 -5.97
N SER A 105 1.52 14.28 -6.96
CA SER A 105 2.62 14.08 -7.91
C SER A 105 2.09 13.92 -9.33
#